data_AF-A0A932K5V2-F1
#
_entry.id   AF-A0A932K5V2-F1
#
_cell.length_a   1.000
_cell.length_b   1.000
_cell.length_c   1.000
_cell.angle_alpha   90.00
_cell.angle_beta   90.00
_cell.angle_gamma   90.00
#
_symmetry.space_group_name_H-M   'P 1'
#
loop_
_entity.id
_entity.type
_entity.pdbx_description
1 polymer ?
#
loop_
_entity_poly.entity_id
_entity_poly.type
_entity_poly.pdbx_seq_one_letter_code
_entity_poly.pdbx_strand_id
1 'polypeptide(L)'
;GGQAEEGLRVLAEALALVNAGGERRHEAELYRLKGELLLQSGGRGSEHHTEAEACFHQALDVARRQEAKSLELRAAMSLSRLWQQQGKQAEARALLAPIYDWFTGGFDTADLREARALLEELA
;
A
#
# COMPACT_ATOMS: atom_id res chain seq x y z
N GLY A 1 -8.60 12.27 -15.31
CA GLY A 1 -7.47 12.77 -16.11
C GLY A 1 -6.53 13.56 -15.25
N GLY A 2 -6.71 14.88 -15.13
CA GLY A 2 -5.65 15.76 -14.57
C GLY A 2 -5.34 15.68 -13.07
N GLN A 3 -6.27 15.29 -12.20
CA GLN A 3 -6.01 15.28 -10.75
C GLN A 3 -5.04 14.17 -10.31
N ALA A 4 -5.09 13.00 -10.97
CA ALA A 4 -4.22 11.89 -10.63
C ALA A 4 -2.79 12.11 -11.13
N GLU A 5 -2.63 12.65 -12.34
CA GLU A 5 -1.33 13.04 -12.89
C GLU A 5 -0.62 14.12 -12.04
N GLU A 6 -1.36 15.15 -11.61
CA GLU A 6 -0.80 16.17 -10.72
C GLU A 6 -0.41 15.58 -9.36
N GLY A 7 -1.23 14.68 -8.81
CA GLY A 7 -0.90 13.97 -7.58
C GLY A 7 0.37 13.12 -7.71
N LEU A 8 0.56 12.43 -8.83
CA LEU A 8 1.78 11.66 -9.12
C LEU A 8 3.02 12.55 -9.18
N ARG A 9 2.90 13.75 -9.76
CA ARG A 9 4.00 14.73 -9.82
C ARG A 9 4.40 15.20 -8.42
N VAL A 10 3.43 15.58 -7.59
CA VAL A 10 3.67 16.01 -6.20
C VAL A 10 4.32 14.89 -5.38
N LEU A 11 3.86 13.64 -5.54
CA LEU A 11 4.46 12.49 -4.85
C LEU A 11 5.89 12.21 -5.32
N ALA A 12 6.19 12.38 -6.61
CA ALA A 12 7.54 12.21 -7.14
C ALA A 12 8.52 13.24 -6.53
N GLU A 13 8.09 14.50 -6.42
CA GLU A 13 8.88 15.56 -5.77
C GLU A 13 9.10 15.26 -4.28
N ALA A 14 8.06 14.83 -3.56
CA ALA A 14 8.17 14.45 -2.16
C ALA A 14 9.13 13.26 -1.94
N LEU A 15 9.05 12.24 -2.78
CA LEU A 15 9.96 11.07 -2.71
C LEU A 15 11.40 11.47 -3.04
N ALA A 16 11.62 12.40 -3.98
CA ALA A 16 12.97 12.90 -4.27
C ALA A 16 13.59 13.61 -3.05
N LEU A 17 12.81 14.41 -2.32
CA LEU A 17 13.25 15.07 -1.09
C LEU A 17 13.60 14.08 0.02
N VAL A 18 12.78 13.05 0.22
CA VAL A 18 13.05 11.96 1.18
C VAL A 18 14.36 11.24 0.84
N ASN A 19 14.55 10.90 -0.44
CA ASN A 19 15.75 10.22 -0.93
C ASN A 19 17.02 11.09 -0.78
N ALA A 20 16.88 12.41 -0.91
CA ALA A 20 17.97 13.38 -0.68
C ALA A 20 18.35 13.59 0.79
N GLY A 21 17.73 12.87 1.73
CA GLY A 21 18.02 12.97 3.17
C GLY A 21 17.03 13.80 3.97
N GLY A 22 15.86 14.12 3.39
CA GLY A 22 14.75 14.74 4.11
C GLY A 22 14.07 13.81 5.12
N GLU A 23 13.01 14.32 5.76
CA GLU A 23 12.27 13.62 6.80
C GLU A 23 11.59 12.34 6.27
N ARG A 24 11.98 11.17 6.80
CA ARG A 24 11.58 9.87 6.23
C ARG A 24 10.35 9.25 6.89
N ARG A 25 9.82 9.82 7.98
CA ARG A 25 8.67 9.27 8.74
C ARG A 25 7.44 8.91 7.88
N HIS A 26 7.27 9.54 6.72
CA HIS A 26 6.13 9.32 5.83
C HIS A 26 6.46 8.58 4.53
N GLU A 27 7.69 8.12 4.36
CA GLU A 27 8.17 7.52 3.11
C GLU A 27 7.33 6.31 2.66
N ALA A 28 6.99 5.40 3.58
CA ALA A 28 6.13 4.26 3.26
C ALA A 28 4.75 4.70 2.75
N GLU A 29 4.18 5.75 3.33
CA GLU A 29 2.88 6.28 2.92
C GLU A 29 2.93 6.97 1.56
N LEU A 30 4.04 7.66 1.24
CA LEU A 30 4.23 8.28 -0.07
C LEU A 30 4.27 7.21 -1.18
N TYR A 31 4.99 6.11 -0.97
CA TYR A 31 5.00 4.99 -1.91
C TYR A 31 3.63 4.35 -2.05
N ARG A 32 2.91 4.13 -0.93
CA ARG A 32 1.55 3.58 -0.96
C ARG A 32 0.60 4.48 -1.77
N LEU A 33 0.59 5.79 -1.52
CA LEU A 33 -0.25 6.75 -2.25
C LEU A 33 0.09 6.81 -3.74
N LYS A 34 1.38 6.66 -4.10
CA LYS A 34 1.79 6.61 -5.50
C LYS A 34 1.17 5.40 -6.21
N GLY A 35 1.18 4.23 -5.56
CA GLY A 35 0.53 3.03 -6.09
C GLY A 35 -0.97 3.21 -6.29
N GLU A 36 -1.68 3.81 -5.32
CA GLU A 36 -3.12 4.08 -5.44
C GLU A 36 -3.44 5.02 -6.61
N LEU A 37 -2.67 6.09 -6.81
CA LEU A 37 -2.88 7.02 -7.93
C LEU A 37 -2.58 6.38 -9.29
N LEU A 38 -1.59 5.48 -9.36
CA LEU A 38 -1.32 4.70 -10.57
C LEU A 38 -2.51 3.81 -10.93
N LEU A 39 -3.11 3.11 -9.95
CA LEU A 39 -4.31 2.30 -10.18
C LEU A 39 -5.51 3.13 -10.62
N GLN A 40 -5.67 4.36 -10.11
CA GLN A 40 -6.74 5.27 -10.52
C GLN A 40 -6.53 5.85 -11.93
N SER A 41 -5.27 5.98 -12.38
CA SER A 41 -4.92 6.56 -13.67
C SER A 41 -4.94 5.55 -14.81
N GLY A 42 -4.76 4.26 -14.50
CA GLY A 42 -4.66 3.18 -15.48
C GLY A 42 -5.93 2.35 -15.65
N GLY A 43 -6.08 1.78 -16.86
CA GLY A 43 -7.03 0.69 -17.08
C GLY A 43 -6.58 -0.61 -16.40
N ARG A 44 -7.52 -1.54 -16.17
CA ARG A 44 -7.20 -2.88 -15.65
C ARG A 44 -6.15 -3.58 -16.51
N GLY A 45 -5.11 -4.12 -15.88
CA GLY A 45 -4.03 -4.86 -16.57
C GLY A 45 -3.04 -4.00 -17.37
N SER A 46 -3.04 -2.68 -17.15
CA SER A 46 -2.06 -1.76 -17.76
C SER A 46 -0.72 -1.79 -17.03
N GLU A 47 0.32 -1.19 -17.63
CA GLU A 47 1.64 -0.98 -17.01
C GLU A 47 1.54 -0.32 -15.62
N HIS A 48 0.54 0.52 -15.40
CA HIS A 48 0.26 1.13 -14.10
C HIS A 48 -0.05 0.11 -12.99
N HIS A 49 -0.59 -1.08 -13.30
CA HIS A 49 -0.78 -2.12 -12.29
C HIS A 49 0.56 -2.69 -11.82
N THR A 50 1.49 -2.92 -12.76
CA THR A 50 2.85 -3.38 -12.43
C THR A 50 3.61 -2.33 -11.63
N GLU A 51 3.51 -1.05 -12.02
CA GLU A 51 4.14 0.05 -11.28
C GLU A 51 3.51 0.24 -9.89
N ALA A 52 2.19 0.09 -9.77
CA ALA A 52 1.50 0.15 -8.49
C ALA A 52 1.93 -0.99 -7.56
N GLU A 53 2.02 -2.22 -8.08
CA GLU A 53 2.52 -3.38 -7.34
C GLU A 53 3.94 -3.13 -6.81
N ALA A 54 4.83 -2.60 -7.65
CA ALA A 54 6.19 -2.21 -7.23
C ALA A 54 6.18 -1.12 -6.15
N CYS A 55 5.28 -0.14 -6.26
CA CYS A 55 5.14 0.91 -5.23
C CYS A 55 4.67 0.33 -3.89
N PHE A 56 3.73 -0.62 -3.88
CA PHE A 56 3.26 -1.25 -2.64
C PHE A 56 4.32 -2.14 -2.00
N HIS A 57 5.12 -2.86 -2.80
CA HIS A 57 6.29 -3.58 -2.28
C HIS A 57 7.30 -2.65 -1.62
N GLN A 58 7.62 -1.52 -2.26
CA GLN A 58 8.52 -0.54 -1.68
C GLN A 58 7.96 0.07 -0.39
N ALA A 59 6.65 0.36 -0.35
CA ALA A 59 5.98 0.84 0.86
C ALA A 59 6.10 -0.16 2.02
N LEU A 60 5.92 -1.46 1.76
CA LEU A 60 6.09 -2.53 2.75
C LEU A 60 7.52 -2.60 3.28
N ASP A 61 8.51 -2.57 2.38
CA ASP A 61 9.92 -2.65 2.77
C ASP A 61 10.35 -1.46 3.62
N VAL A 62 9.91 -0.25 3.25
CA VAL A 62 10.15 0.96 4.04
C VAL A 62 9.44 0.89 5.39
N ALA A 63 8.16 0.50 5.43
CA ALA A 63 7.41 0.41 6.68
C ALA A 63 8.04 -0.58 7.66
N ARG A 64 8.52 -1.72 7.16
CA ARG A 64 9.24 -2.74 7.95
C ARG A 64 10.56 -2.19 8.50
N ARG A 65 11.35 -1.49 7.68
CA ARG A 65 12.61 -0.85 8.11
C ARG A 65 12.38 0.25 9.13
N GLN A 66 11.25 0.95 9.05
CA GLN A 66 10.84 1.98 10.00
C GLN A 66 10.16 1.43 11.24
N GLU A 67 9.94 0.11 11.32
CA GLU A 67 9.15 -0.55 12.36
C GLU A 67 7.73 0.05 12.50
N ALA A 68 7.20 0.63 11.42
CA ALA A 68 5.95 1.36 11.37
C ALA A 68 4.79 0.42 11.03
N LYS A 69 4.33 -0.35 12.02
CA LYS A 69 3.31 -1.40 11.83
C LYS A 69 2.00 -0.93 11.20
N SER A 70 1.52 0.27 11.56
CA SER A 70 0.31 0.83 10.94
C SER A 70 0.49 1.11 9.44
N LEU A 71 1.67 1.57 9.03
CA LEU A 71 2.00 1.79 7.61
C LEU A 71 2.21 0.45 6.88
N GLU A 72 2.79 -0.55 7.56
CA GLU A 72 2.93 -1.91 7.01
C GLU A 72 1.54 -2.51 6.71
N LEU A 73 0.58 -2.38 7.63
CA LEU A 73 -0.79 -2.84 7.43
C LEU A 73 -1.45 -2.18 6.21
N ARG A 74 -1.36 -0.84 6.10
CA ARG A 74 -1.98 -0.10 5.00
C ARG A 74 -1.37 -0.47 3.64
N ALA A 75 -0.05 -0.62 3.56
CA ALA A 75 0.62 -1.07 2.34
C ALA A 75 0.22 -2.52 1.96
N ALA A 76 0.13 -3.42 2.95
CA ALA A 76 -0.30 -4.80 2.74
C ALA A 76 -1.74 -4.89 2.23
N MET A 77 -2.65 -4.06 2.76
CA MET A 77 -4.04 -4.00 2.29
C MET A 77 -4.11 -3.56 0.82
N SER A 78 -3.40 -2.49 0.44
CA SER A 78 -3.37 -2.01 -0.95
C SER A 78 -2.85 -3.08 -1.92
N LEU A 79 -1.76 -3.76 -1.56
CA LEU A 79 -1.21 -4.87 -2.37
C LEU A 79 -2.17 -6.06 -2.45
N SER A 80 -2.79 -6.42 -1.32
CA SER A 80 -3.75 -7.52 -1.26
C SER A 80 -4.99 -7.27 -2.13
N ARG A 81 -5.50 -6.03 -2.17
CA ARG A 81 -6.61 -5.65 -3.07
C ARG A 81 -6.19 -5.73 -4.54
N LEU A 82 -4.98 -5.30 -4.88
CA LEU A 82 -4.47 -5.43 -6.24
C LEU A 82 -4.35 -6.91 -6.65
N TRP A 83 -3.78 -7.75 -5.79
CA TRP A 83 -3.68 -9.20 -6.03
C TRP A 83 -5.04 -9.90 -6.10
N GLN A 84 -6.01 -9.52 -5.27
CA GLN A 84 -7.40 -9.99 -5.38
C GLN A 84 -7.98 -9.70 -6.77
N GLN A 85 -7.79 -8.47 -7.29
CA GLN A 85 -8.24 -8.11 -8.64
C GLN A 85 -7.53 -8.90 -9.75
N GLN A 86 -6.32 -9.38 -9.49
CA GLN A 86 -5.54 -10.25 -10.40
C GLN A 86 -5.84 -11.75 -10.22
N GLY A 87 -6.75 -12.13 -9.31
CA GLY A 87 -7.08 -13.53 -9.02
C GLY A 87 -6.08 -14.25 -8.10
N LYS A 88 -5.12 -13.52 -7.50
CA LYS A 88 -4.09 -14.03 -6.58
C LYS A 88 -4.55 -13.98 -5.12
N GLN A 89 -5.70 -14.60 -4.84
CA GLN A 89 -6.38 -14.51 -3.55
C GLN A 89 -5.58 -15.15 -2.41
N ALA A 90 -4.92 -16.29 -2.68
CA ALA A 90 -4.12 -16.99 -1.68
C ALA A 90 -2.89 -16.17 -1.25
N GLU A 91 -2.21 -15.53 -2.20
CA GLU A 91 -1.05 -14.67 -1.97
C GLU A 91 -1.44 -13.41 -1.18
N ALA A 92 -2.57 -12.78 -1.55
CA ALA A 92 -3.13 -11.65 -0.82
C ALA A 92 -3.41 -11.99 0.65
N ARG A 93 -4.07 -13.14 0.88
CA ARG A 93 -4.35 -13.61 2.24
C ARG A 93 -3.06 -13.91 3.01
N ALA A 94 -2.12 -14.61 2.40
CA ALA A 94 -0.85 -15.02 3.02
C ALA A 94 0.01 -13.82 3.41
N LEU A 95 -0.08 -12.70 2.66
CA LEU A 95 0.58 -11.45 3.01
C LEU A 95 -0.12 -10.74 4.18
N LEU A 96 -1.43 -10.55 4.12
CA LEU A 96 -2.16 -9.69 5.04
C LEU A 96 -2.40 -10.30 6.41
N ALA A 97 -2.72 -11.60 6.48
CA ALA A 97 -3.08 -12.29 7.72
C ALA A 97 -2.02 -12.15 8.83
N PRO A 98 -0.72 -12.46 8.61
CA PRO A 98 0.27 -12.35 9.68
C PRO A 98 0.51 -10.91 10.16
N ILE A 99 0.27 -9.92 9.29
CA ILE A 99 0.40 -8.50 9.67
C ILE A 99 -0.78 -8.07 10.53
N TYR A 100 -2.00 -8.48 10.16
CA TYR A 100 -3.21 -8.24 10.96
C TYR A 100 -3.13 -8.89 12.34
N ASP A 101 -2.68 -10.14 12.41
CA ASP A 101 -2.57 -10.91 13.66
C ASP A 101 -1.59 -10.29 14.67
N TRP A 102 -0.63 -9.46 14.23
CA TRP A 102 0.27 -8.73 15.14
C TRP A 102 -0.48 -7.73 16.03
N PHE A 103 -1.61 -7.18 15.57
CA PHE A 103 -2.38 -6.15 16.29
C PHE A 103 -3.29 -6.70 17.39
N THR A 104 -3.10 -7.94 17.84
CA THR A 104 -3.91 -8.55 18.92
C THR A 104 -3.99 -7.63 20.14
N GLY A 105 -5.20 -7.39 20.66
CA GLY A 105 -5.39 -6.75 21.97
C GLY A 105 -5.88 -5.31 21.97
N GLY A 106 -6.68 -4.91 20.98
CA GLY A 106 -7.64 -3.82 21.14
C GLY A 106 -7.15 -2.44 20.74
N PHE A 107 -7.30 -2.11 19.46
CA PHE A 107 -7.71 -0.78 18.98
C PHE A 107 -8.40 -1.03 17.64
N ASP A 108 -9.72 -0.91 17.55
CA ASP A 108 -10.46 -1.15 16.30
C ASP A 108 -10.39 0.10 15.41
N THR A 109 -9.17 0.44 14.97
CA THR A 109 -8.94 1.55 14.05
C THR A 109 -9.66 1.28 12.72
N ALA A 110 -9.92 2.33 11.93
CA ALA A 110 -10.53 2.15 10.61
C ALA A 110 -9.73 1.15 9.76
N ASP A 111 -8.39 1.27 9.77
CA ASP A 111 -7.51 0.35 9.03
C ASP A 111 -7.65 -1.11 9.50
N LEU A 112 -7.81 -1.37 10.80
CA LEU A 112 -7.95 -2.74 11.32
C LEU A 112 -9.30 -3.36 10.98
N ARG A 113 -10.38 -2.56 10.99
CA ARG A 113 -11.70 -3.01 10.52
C ARG A 113 -11.68 -3.34 9.02
N GLU A 114 -11.04 -2.49 8.23
CA GLU A 114 -10.90 -2.71 6.79
C GLU A 114 -10.03 -3.93 6.46
N ALA A 115 -8.92 -4.11 7.18
CA ALA A 115 -8.06 -5.29 7.03
C ALA A 115 -8.80 -6.59 7.33
N ARG A 116 -9.61 -6.59 8.40
CA ARG A 116 -10.45 -7.73 8.75
C ARG A 116 -11.47 -8.05 7.67
N ALA A 117 -12.21 -7.04 7.19
CA ALA A 117 -13.18 -7.22 6.12
C ALA A 117 -12.53 -7.79 4.85
N LEU A 118 -11.35 -7.26 4.47
CA LEU A 118 -10.59 -7.79 3.35
C LEU A 118 -10.14 -9.24 3.57
N LEU A 119 -9.69 -9.61 4.77
CA LEU A 119 -9.37 -11.01 5.09
C LEU A 119 -10.58 -11.95 5.01
N GLU A 120 -11.78 -11.45 5.32
CA GLU A 120 -13.03 -12.22 5.16
C GLU A 120 -13.39 -12.40 3.67
N GLU A 121 -13.14 -11.40 2.82
CA GLU A 121 -13.31 -11.50 1.36
C GLU A 121 -12.27 -12.41 0.68
N LEU A 122 -11.08 -12.55 1.27
CA LEU A 122 -10.00 -13.39 0.75
C LEU A 122 -10.09 -14.85 1.22
N ALA A 123 -11.13 -15.22 1.98
CA ALA A 123 -11.36 -16.56 2.50
C ALA A 123 -11.91 -17.55 1.45
#